data_AF-X6LEB4-F1
#
_entry.id   AF-X6LEB4-F1
#
_cell.length_a   1.000
_cell.length_b   1.000
_cell.length_c   1.000
_cell.angle_alpha   90.00
_cell.angle_beta   90.00
_cell.angle_gamma   90.00
#
_symmetry.space_group_name_H-M   'P 1'
#
loop_
_entity.id
_entity.type
_entity.pdbx_description
1 polymer ?
#
loop_
_entity_poly.entity_id
_entity_poly.type
_entity_poly.pdbx_seq_one_letter_code
_entity_poly.pdbx_strand_id
1 'polypeptide(L)'
;NQFNDIIKKKKIDGISLLKMSKNDLMDIFDFEIFSNACTIHDSFTEIYKKHPIHTVGSDEGVQQYIPKEYLCSLSKSIMKDPVIALNGTTYDRSSIMDQYQNIPDYYSLMIDGKLELYPDHSLRQKIQQFFKNLK
;
A
#
# COMPACT_ATOMS: atom_id res chain seq x y z
N ASN A 1 -12.75 -24.49 -15.20
CA ASN A 1 -11.68 -23.75 -15.91
C ASN A 1 -12.39 -22.95 -16.99
N GLN A 2 -12.42 -21.62 -16.86
CA GLN A 2 -13.17 -20.70 -17.72
C GLN A 2 -12.91 -20.91 -19.22
N PHE A 3 -11.67 -21.23 -19.60
CA PHE A 3 -11.30 -21.49 -20.99
C PHE A 3 -11.95 -22.75 -21.55
N ASN A 4 -12.04 -23.82 -20.74
CA ASN A 4 -12.71 -25.05 -21.15
C ASN A 4 -14.21 -24.85 -21.36
N ASP A 5 -14.83 -23.94 -20.59
CA ASP A 5 -16.24 -23.60 -20.74
C ASP A 5 -16.49 -22.78 -22.00
N ILE A 6 -15.59 -21.85 -22.35
CA ILE A 6 -15.60 -21.12 -23.63
C ILE A 6 -15.45 -22.08 -24.81
N ILE A 7 -14.50 -23.01 -24.75
CA ILE A 7 -14.26 -24.03 -25.79
C ILE A 7 -15.51 -24.88 -26.00
N LYS A 8 -16.14 -25.36 -24.92
CA LYS A 8 -17.39 -26.14 -25.00
C LYS A 8 -18.55 -25.31 -25.55
N LYS A 9 -18.75 -24.08 -25.06
CA LYS A 9 -19.84 -23.19 -25.49
C LYS A 9 -19.73 -22.80 -26.96
N LYS A 10 -18.51 -22.47 -27.42
CA LYS A 10 -18.22 -22.10 -28.80
C LYS A 10 -17.98 -23.31 -29.72
N LYS A 11 -18.06 -24.54 -29.19
CA LYS A 11 -17.85 -25.81 -29.90
C LYS A 11 -16.53 -25.83 -30.69
N ILE A 12 -15.46 -25.31 -30.07
CA ILE A 12 -14.14 -25.26 -30.67
C ILE A 12 -13.50 -26.65 -30.53
N ASP A 13 -13.25 -27.31 -31.65
CA ASP A 13 -12.47 -28.56 -31.68
C ASP A 13 -10.97 -28.28 -31.87
N GLY A 14 -10.14 -29.32 -31.72
CA GLY A 14 -8.69 -29.18 -31.81
C GLY A 14 -8.19 -28.72 -33.18
N ILE A 15 -8.87 -29.08 -34.27
CA ILE A 15 -8.51 -28.68 -35.63
C ILE A 15 -8.82 -27.19 -35.83
N SER A 16 -9.95 -26.74 -35.32
CA SER A 16 -10.42 -25.35 -35.38
C SER A 16 -9.50 -24.46 -34.55
N LEU A 17 -9.10 -24.91 -33.35
CA LEU A 17 -8.16 -24.20 -32.50
C LEU A 17 -6.78 -24.03 -33.16
N LEU A 18 -6.29 -25.07 -33.86
CA LEU A 18 -4.99 -25.02 -34.55
C LEU A 18 -4.95 -24.01 -35.70
N LYS A 19 -6.10 -23.73 -36.32
CA LYS A 19 -6.23 -22.82 -37.47
C LYS A 19 -6.49 -21.37 -37.07
N MET A 20 -6.73 -21.10 -35.79
CA MET A 20 -7.00 -19.74 -35.31
C MET A 20 -5.75 -18.87 -35.41
N SER A 21 -5.96 -17.64 -35.88
CA SER A 21 -4.94 -16.59 -35.81
C SER A 21 -4.78 -16.09 -34.38
N LYS A 22 -3.72 -15.31 -34.14
CA LYS A 22 -3.53 -14.63 -32.86
C LYS A 22 -4.75 -13.77 -32.49
N ASN A 23 -5.31 -13.03 -33.45
CA ASN A 23 -6.47 -12.15 -33.19
C ASN A 23 -7.72 -12.96 -32.84
N ASP A 24 -7.96 -14.08 -33.53
CA ASP A 24 -9.08 -14.97 -33.19
C ASP A 24 -8.96 -15.47 -31.75
N LEU A 25 -7.75 -15.85 -31.31
CA LEU A 25 -7.52 -16.28 -29.94
C LEU A 25 -7.72 -15.14 -28.94
N MET A 26 -7.25 -13.92 -29.26
CA MET A 26 -7.43 -12.75 -28.41
C MET A 26 -8.91 -12.42 -28.21
N ASP A 27 -9.70 -12.42 -29.28
CA ASP A 27 -11.13 -12.11 -29.24
C ASP A 27 -11.96 -13.24 -28.60
N ILE A 28 -11.59 -14.49 -28.87
CA ILE A 28 -12.37 -15.64 -28.39
C ILE A 28 -12.24 -15.83 -26.89
N PHE A 29 -11.04 -15.63 -26.36
CA PHE A 29 -10.68 -15.85 -24.97
C PHE A 29 -10.53 -14.55 -24.17
N ASP A 30 -10.80 -13.42 -24.81
CA ASP A 30 -10.75 -12.09 -24.20
C ASP A 30 -9.37 -11.79 -23.58
N PHE A 31 -8.32 -12.22 -24.28
CA PHE A 31 -6.94 -12.02 -23.83
C PHE A 31 -6.52 -10.55 -23.93
N GLU A 32 -7.29 -9.69 -24.59
CA GLU A 32 -7.05 -8.25 -24.58
C GLU A 32 -7.18 -7.69 -23.15
N ILE A 33 -8.24 -8.09 -22.43
CA ILE A 33 -8.41 -7.73 -21.01
C ILE A 33 -7.24 -8.27 -20.17
N PHE A 34 -6.83 -9.51 -20.40
CA PHE A 34 -5.69 -10.09 -19.68
C PHE A 34 -4.38 -9.35 -19.99
N SER A 35 -4.11 -9.05 -21.26
CA SER A 35 -2.93 -8.29 -21.70
C SER A 35 -2.91 -6.89 -21.10
N ASN A 36 -4.07 -6.23 -21.04
CA ASN A 36 -4.21 -4.93 -20.38
C ASN A 36 -3.95 -5.05 -18.87
N ALA A 37 -4.47 -6.09 -18.22
CA ALA A 37 -4.22 -6.35 -16.81
C ALA A 37 -2.72 -6.57 -16.51
N CYS A 38 -2.02 -7.35 -17.34
CA CYS A 38 -0.56 -7.50 -17.26
C CYS A 38 0.15 -6.16 -17.44
N THR A 39 -0.24 -5.37 -18.44
CA THR A 39 0.36 -4.04 -18.69
C THR A 39 0.19 -3.11 -17.49
N ILE A 40 -1.00 -3.08 -16.88
CA ILE A 40 -1.28 -2.30 -15.67
C ILE A 40 -0.44 -2.80 -14.50
N HIS A 41 -0.38 -4.12 -14.29
CA HIS A 41 0.43 -4.74 -13.24
C HIS A 41 1.91 -4.39 -13.39
N ASP A 42 2.46 -4.48 -14.59
CA ASP A 42 3.87 -4.21 -14.87
C ASP A 42 4.16 -2.72 -14.68
N SER A 43 3.29 -1.84 -15.18
CA SER A 43 3.37 -0.39 -14.95
C SER A 43 3.34 -0.07 -13.46
N PHE A 44 2.44 -0.70 -12.70
CA PHE A 44 2.36 -0.55 -11.25
C PHE A 44 3.62 -1.05 -10.56
N THR A 45 4.16 -2.18 -10.99
CA THR A 45 5.41 -2.75 -10.48
C THR A 45 6.60 -1.81 -10.72
N GLU A 46 6.69 -1.19 -11.91
CA GLU A 46 7.72 -0.19 -12.20
C GLU A 46 7.58 1.07 -11.35
N ILE A 47 6.36 1.57 -11.20
CA ILE A 47 6.06 2.72 -10.34
C ILE A 47 6.44 2.39 -8.89
N TYR A 48 6.08 1.19 -8.41
CA TYR A 48 6.38 0.72 -7.06
C TYR A 48 7.89 0.64 -6.81
N LYS A 49 8.67 0.13 -7.77
CA LYS A 49 10.13 0.12 -7.67
C LYS A 49 10.74 1.52 -7.59
N LYS A 50 10.15 2.50 -8.30
CA LYS A 50 10.58 3.92 -8.25
C LYS A 50 10.11 4.64 -6.99
N HIS A 51 8.94 4.26 -6.48
CA HIS A 51 8.27 4.90 -5.36
C HIS A 51 7.69 3.83 -4.43
N PRO A 52 8.50 3.26 -3.53
CA PRO A 52 8.02 2.21 -2.63
C PRO A 52 6.89 2.75 -1.76
N ILE A 53 5.67 2.33 -2.06
CA ILE A 53 4.52 2.56 -1.20
C ILE A 53 4.64 1.54 -0.07
N HIS A 54 4.74 2.00 1.17
CA HIS A 54 4.73 1.12 2.34
C HIS A 54 3.31 0.55 2.55
N THR A 55 2.90 -0.38 1.69
CA THR A 55 1.65 -1.14 1.86
C THR A 55 1.88 -2.24 2.89
N VAL A 56 1.11 -2.18 3.97
CA VAL A 56 1.00 -3.25 4.95
C VAL A 56 0.33 -4.45 4.26
N GLY A 57 1.12 -5.45 3.87
CA GLY A 57 0.64 -6.79 3.52
C GLY A 57 0.70 -7.13 2.03
N SER A 58 1.85 -7.62 1.58
CA SER A 58 1.92 -8.84 0.77
C SER A 58 3.36 -9.33 0.82
N ASP A 59 3.53 -10.57 1.25
CA ASP A 59 4.80 -11.28 1.30
C ASP A 59 5.31 -11.52 -0.13
N GLU A 60 6.56 -11.16 -0.39
CA GLU A 60 7.58 -11.99 -1.06
C GLU A 60 8.79 -11.12 -1.46
N GLY A 61 9.91 -11.32 -0.75
CA GLY A 61 11.23 -10.79 -1.11
C GLY A 61 11.72 -9.67 -0.20
N VAL A 62 12.39 -10.05 0.90
CA VAL A 62 13.22 -9.24 1.83
C VAL A 62 13.04 -7.72 1.69
N GLN A 63 11.81 -7.26 1.89
CA GLN A 63 11.52 -5.85 2.00
C GLN A 63 11.58 -5.57 3.49
N GLN A 64 12.60 -4.83 3.91
CA GLN A 64 12.82 -4.51 5.31
C GLN A 64 11.55 -3.84 5.85
N TYR A 65 10.76 -4.62 6.58
CA TYR A 65 9.44 -4.22 7.01
C TYR A 65 9.61 -3.15 8.07
N ILE A 66 9.18 -1.93 7.76
CA ILE A 66 9.18 -0.85 8.75
C ILE A 66 8.19 -1.26 9.84
N PRO A 67 8.63 -1.35 11.11
CA PRO A 67 7.74 -1.61 12.22
C PRO A 67 6.56 -0.64 12.23
N LYS A 68 5.33 -1.15 12.43
CA LYS A 68 4.11 -0.33 12.44
C LYS A 68 4.17 0.80 13.47
N GLU A 69 4.86 0.58 14.58
CA GLU A 69 5.08 1.57 15.63
C GLU A 69 5.88 2.79 15.14
N TYR A 70 6.57 2.73 13.99
CA TYR A 70 7.31 3.86 13.40
C TYR A 70 6.44 4.70 12.47
N LEU A 71 5.23 4.22 12.12
CA LEU A 71 4.34 4.88 11.17
C LEU A 71 3.33 5.77 11.90
N CYS A 72 3.16 6.99 11.42
CA CYS A 72 2.12 7.89 11.88
C CYS A 72 0.75 7.40 11.41
N SER A 73 -0.23 7.32 12.31
CA SER A 73 -1.58 6.89 11.99
C SER A 73 -2.35 7.87 11.08
N LEU A 74 -1.94 9.14 11.01
CA LEU A 74 -2.55 10.15 10.12
C LEU A 74 -1.93 10.12 8.72
N SER A 75 -0.62 10.38 8.61
CA SER A 75 0.07 10.47 7.31
C SER A 75 0.51 9.14 6.72
N LYS A 76 0.35 8.03 7.46
CA LYS A 76 0.80 6.67 7.09
C LYS A 76 2.29 6.58 6.72
N SER A 77 3.07 7.58 7.16
CA SER A 77 4.49 7.73 6.85
C SER A 77 5.32 7.56 8.12
N ILE A 78 6.61 7.25 7.96
CA ILE A 78 7.55 7.17 9.08
C ILE A 78 7.57 8.50 9.84
N MET A 79 7.45 8.45 11.16
CA MET A 79 7.53 9.61 12.04
C MET A 79 8.96 10.18 12.07
N LYS A 80 9.09 11.47 11.78
CA LYS A 80 10.35 12.22 11.90
C LYS A 80 10.49 12.84 13.29
N ASP A 81 9.39 13.35 13.83
CA ASP A 81 9.31 13.89 15.19
C ASP A 81 8.09 13.30 15.91
N PRO A 82 8.21 12.08 16.46
CA PRO A 82 7.11 11.43 17.15
C PRO A 82 6.71 12.17 18.44
N VAL A 83 5.42 12.42 18.60
CA VAL A 83 4.80 13.10 19.75
C VAL A 83 3.57 12.34 20.23
N ILE A 84 3.42 12.23 21.53
CA ILE A 84 2.29 11.56 22.22
C ILE A 84 1.21 12.61 22.49
N ALA A 85 -0.01 12.34 22.01
CA ALA A 85 -1.19 13.13 22.35
C ALA A 85 -1.86 12.61 23.63
N LEU A 86 -2.83 13.35 24.18
CA LEU A 86 -3.51 12.99 25.44
C LEU A 86 -4.27 11.66 25.40
N ASN A 87 -4.66 11.19 24.21
CA ASN A 87 -5.24 9.85 24.03
C ASN A 87 -4.19 8.72 24.06
N GLY A 88 -2.93 9.02 24.40
CA GLY A 88 -1.83 8.06 24.47
C GLY A 88 -1.31 7.59 23.11
N THR A 89 -1.85 8.11 22.00
CA THR A 89 -1.39 7.74 20.65
C THR A 89 -0.23 8.63 20.22
N THR A 90 0.77 8.03 19.59
CA THR A 90 1.92 8.73 19.01
C THR A 90 1.67 9.09 17.55
N TYR A 91 1.95 10.34 17.19
CA TYR A 91 1.81 10.89 15.84
C TYR A 91 3.12 11.56 15.43
N ASP A 92 3.30 11.81 14.12
CA ASP A 92 4.32 12.76 13.68
C ASP A 92 3.83 14.19 13.96
N ARG A 93 4.69 15.06 14.50
CA ARG A 93 4.32 16.41 14.94
C ARG A 93 3.61 17.22 13.86
N SER A 94 4.14 17.28 12.63
CA SER A 94 3.49 18.07 11.57
C SER A 94 2.13 17.48 11.22
N SER A 95 2.04 16.14 11.14
CA SER A 95 0.81 15.44 10.79
C SER A 95 -0.32 15.73 11.79
N ILE A 96 -0.05 15.68 13.09
CA ILE A 96 -1.07 15.97 14.11
C ILE A 96 -1.41 17.46 14.16
N MET A 97 -0.44 18.36 14.01
CA MET A 97 -0.73 19.81 14.00
C MET A 97 -1.61 20.21 12.82
N ASP A 98 -1.46 19.56 11.67
CA ASP A 98 -2.24 19.86 10.46
C ASP A 98 -3.61 19.18 10.45
N GLN A 99 -3.75 18.00 11.07
CA GLN A 99 -4.90 17.10 10.84
C GLN A 99 -5.62 16.63 12.11
N TYR A 100 -5.29 17.14 13.31
CA TYR A 100 -5.92 16.66 14.55
C TYR A 100 -7.45 16.73 14.52
N GLN A 101 -8.05 17.69 13.79
CA GLN A 101 -9.50 17.84 13.66
C GLN A 101 -10.18 16.66 12.94
N ASN A 102 -9.41 15.85 12.20
CA ASN A 102 -9.90 14.65 11.52
C ASN A 102 -9.98 13.44 12.47
N ILE A 103 -9.47 13.56 13.69
CA ILE A 103 -9.49 12.47 14.68
C ILE A 103 -10.88 12.45 15.35
N PRO A 104 -11.52 11.27 15.44
CA PRO A 104 -12.74 11.12 16.25
C PRO A 104 -12.48 11.58 17.69
N ASP A 105 -13.36 12.43 18.20
CA ASP A 105 -13.23 13.02 19.55
C ASP A 105 -11.92 13.80 19.76
N TYR A 106 -11.51 14.61 18.77
CA TYR A 106 -10.27 15.40 18.84
C TYR A 106 -10.22 16.37 20.04
N TYR A 107 -11.36 16.74 20.63
CA TYR A 107 -11.41 17.56 21.84
C TYR A 107 -10.73 16.88 23.02
N SER A 108 -10.71 15.54 23.08
CA SER A 108 -9.97 14.77 24.09
C SER A 108 -8.45 14.97 24.03
N LEU A 109 -7.93 15.56 22.93
CA LEU A 109 -6.51 15.85 22.74
C LEU A 109 -6.09 17.22 23.31
N MET A 110 -7.03 17.98 23.86
CA MET A 110 -6.82 19.38 24.24
C MET A 110 -6.93 19.63 25.75
N ILE A 111 -6.13 20.60 26.23
CA ILE A 111 -6.30 21.24 27.54
C ILE A 111 -6.52 22.74 27.28
N ASP A 112 -7.60 23.30 27.83
CA ASP A 112 -7.97 24.70 27.65
C ASP A 112 -8.03 25.16 26.18
N GLY A 113 -8.53 24.27 25.30
CA GLY A 113 -8.66 24.54 23.86
C GLY A 113 -7.34 24.53 23.08
N LYS A 114 -6.24 24.13 23.70
CA LYS A 114 -4.93 23.97 23.05
C LYS A 114 -4.59 22.49 22.92
N LEU A 115 -4.11 22.12 21.74
CA LEU A 115 -3.61 20.77 21.48
C LEU A 115 -2.34 20.54 22.30
N GLU A 116 -2.36 19.54 23.19
CA GLU A 116 -1.23 19.22 24.06
C GLU A 116 -0.47 18.00 23.54
N LEU A 117 0.85 18.13 23.37
CA LEU A 117 1.70 17.12 22.73
C LEU A 117 3.03 16.97 23.47
N TYR A 118 3.38 15.72 23.80
CA TYR A 118 4.59 15.38 24.53
C TYR A 118 5.59 14.68 23.61
N PRO A 119 6.87 15.09 23.53
CA PRO A 119 7.86 14.41 22.69
C PRO A 119 8.09 12.94 23.09
N ASP A 120 8.07 12.02 22.11
CA ASP A 120 8.47 10.62 22.30
C ASP A 120 9.93 10.42 21.92
N HIS A 121 10.84 10.83 22.81
CA HIS A 121 12.28 10.71 22.57
C HIS A 121 12.75 9.26 22.41
N SER A 122 12.07 8.31 23.08
CA SER A 122 12.40 6.88 23.00
C SER A 122 12.12 6.34 21.61
N LEU A 123 10.91 6.58 21.08
CA LEU A 123 10.54 6.16 19.74
C LEU A 123 11.40 6.84 18.68
N ARG A 124 11.68 8.14 18.85
CA ARG A 124 12.57 8.87 17.92
C ARG A 124 13.95 8.22 17.82
N GLN A 125 14.54 7.82 18.95
CA GLN A 125 15.83 7.12 18.97
C GLN A 125 15.75 5.75 18.30
N LYS A 126 14.68 4.97 18.54
CA LYS A 126 14.46 3.66 17.89
C LYS A 126 14.39 3.80 16.36
N ILE A 127 13.60 4.75 15.87
CA ILE A 127 13.47 5.05 14.44
C ILE A 127 14.83 5.43 13.84
N GLN A 128 15.58 6.31 14.51
CA GLN A 128 16.91 6.71 14.05
C GLN A 128 17.90 5.53 14.01
N GLN A 129 17.88 4.67 15.03
CA GLN A 129 18.75 3.49 15.08
C GLN A 129 18.38 2.47 13.99
N PHE A 130 17.09 2.28 13.72
CA PHE A 130 16.61 1.48 12.62
C PHE A 130 17.23 1.93 11.29
N PHE A 131 17.16 3.22 10.94
CA PHE A 131 17.76 3.73 9.69
C PHE A 131 19.28 3.73 9.67
N LYS A 132 19.96 3.79 10.83
CA LYS A 132 21.42 3.61 10.88
C LYS A 132 21.82 2.18 10.52
N ASN A 133 21.05 1.19 10.99
CA ASN A 133 21.32 -0.22 10.73
C ASN A 133 20.95 -0.65 9.30
N LEU A 134 20.25 0.21 8.54
CA LEU A 134 19.90 0.00 7.13
C LEU A 134 21.01 0.45 6.16
N LYS A 135 21.98 1.23 6.62
CA LYS A 135 23.10 1.73 5.82
C LYS A 135 24.32 0.84 5.95
#